data_AF-A0A6M1SRC9-F1
#
_entry.id   AF-A0A6M1SRC9-F1
#
_cell.length_a   1.000
_cell.length_b   1.000
_cell.length_c   1.000
_cell.angle_alpha   90.00
_cell.angle_beta   90.00
_cell.angle_gamma   90.00
#
_symmetry.space_group_name_H-M   'P 1'
#
loop_
_entity.id
_entity.type
_entity.pdbx_description
1 polymer ?
#
loop_
_entity_poly.entity_id
_entity_poly.type
_entity_poly.pdbx_seq_one_letter_code
_entity_poly.pdbx_strand_id
1 'polypeptide(L)'
;MNTVSSVTPQQTLRIRQQAEELEGVFLNMLTKEMFSGIKTDDESFGGGFGEDTWRGMQSEQLANSMAQNGGIGLADQLMGEMLALQEAANTSKSMFSPASGAYK
;
A
#
# COMPACT_ATOMS: atom_id res chain seq x y z
N MET A 1 -24.87 -9.28 26.29
CA MET A 1 -24.36 -9.43 24.91
C MET A 1 -23.13 -8.55 24.76
N ASN A 2 -21.91 -9.11 24.80
CA ASN A 2 -20.68 -8.36 24.52
C ASN A 2 -19.99 -8.97 23.30
N THR A 3 -20.14 -8.37 22.13
CA THR A 3 -19.37 -8.68 20.91
C THR A 3 -18.47 -7.50 20.56
N VAL A 4 -17.74 -6.99 21.55
CA VAL A 4 -16.86 -5.83 21.38
C VAL A 4 -15.52 -6.29 20.79
N SER A 5 -15.33 -5.96 19.52
CA SER A 5 -14.06 -5.76 18.79
C SER A 5 -13.21 -7.01 18.48
N SER A 6 -13.40 -7.56 17.28
CA SER A 6 -12.55 -8.60 16.66
C SER A 6 -11.14 -8.12 16.29
N VAL A 7 -10.87 -6.81 16.32
CA VAL A 7 -9.58 -6.20 15.98
C VAL A 7 -9.16 -5.22 17.08
N THR A 8 -7.97 -5.39 17.63
CA THR A 8 -7.43 -4.49 18.65
C THR A 8 -6.87 -3.20 18.02
N PRO A 9 -6.75 -2.09 18.77
CA PRO A 9 -6.10 -0.88 18.29
C PRO A 9 -4.68 -1.14 17.74
N GLN A 10 -3.92 -2.01 18.41
CA GLN A 10 -2.57 -2.39 17.98
C GLN A 10 -2.57 -3.18 16.66
N GLN A 11 -3.58 -4.02 16.41
CA GLN A 11 -3.73 -4.70 15.13
C GLN A 11 -4.08 -3.71 14.02
N THR A 12 -4.99 -2.77 14.29
CA THR A 12 -5.39 -1.73 13.34
C THR A 12 -4.18 -0.88 12.90
N LEU A 13 -3.33 -0.47 13.85
CA LEU A 13 -2.10 0.27 13.56
C LEU A 13 -1.13 -0.53 12.68
N ARG A 14 -0.97 -1.84 12.93
CA ARG A 14 -0.12 -2.70 12.10
C ARG A 14 -0.66 -2.87 10.69
N ILE A 15 -1.98 -2.97 10.53
CA ILE A 15 -2.63 -3.06 9.21
C ILE A 15 -2.45 -1.75 8.45
N ARG A 16 -2.64 -0.61 9.11
CA ARG A 16 -2.39 0.70 8.50
C ARG A 16 -0.95 0.82 8.00
N GLN A 17 0.03 0.46 8.83
CA GLN A 17 1.43 0.47 8.43
C GLN A 17 1.70 -0.44 7.21
N GLN A 18 1.14 -1.65 7.19
CA GLN A 18 1.29 -2.56 6.05
C GLN A 18 0.65 -2.00 4.77
N ALA A 19 -0.50 -1.33 4.90
CA ALA A 19 -1.17 -0.70 3.76
C ALA A 19 -0.36 0.48 3.19
N GLU A 20 0.26 1.30 4.04
CA GLU A 20 1.18 2.37 3.64
C GLU A 20 2.44 1.81 2.95
N GLU A 21 3.01 0.72 3.45
CA GLU A 21 4.15 0.04 2.83
C GLU A 21 3.80 -0.50 1.43
N LEU A 22 2.62 -1.10 1.26
CA LEU A 22 2.14 -1.58 -0.04
C LEU A 22 1.88 -0.43 -1.03
N GLU A 23 1.30 0.67 -0.56
CA GLU A 23 1.14 1.88 -1.37
C GLU A 23 2.50 2.41 -1.86
N GLY A 24 3.51 2.41 -1.00
CA GLY A 24 4.88 2.79 -1.39
C GLY A 24 5.46 1.90 -2.49
N VAL A 25 5.23 0.59 -2.44
CA VAL A 25 5.64 -0.35 -3.50
C VAL A 25 4.90 -0.04 -4.81
N PHE A 26 3.60 0.24 -4.74
CA PHE A 26 2.81 0.62 -5.90
C PHE A 26 3.29 1.93 -6.54
N LEU A 27 3.53 2.97 -5.73
CA LEU A 27 4.06 4.25 -6.21
C LEU A 27 5.42 4.09 -6.88
N ASN A 28 6.28 3.23 -6.35
CA ASN A 28 7.56 2.92 -6.99
C ASN A 28 7.37 2.26 -8.36
N MET A 29 6.43 1.31 -8.49
CA MET A 29 6.10 0.70 -9.79
C MET A 29 5.53 1.73 -10.77
N LEU A 30 4.59 2.56 -10.33
CA LEU A 30 4.00 3.60 -11.16
C LEU A 30 5.05 4.62 -11.62
N THR A 31 5.94 5.03 -10.71
CA THR A 31 7.04 5.96 -11.02
C THR A 31 7.97 5.36 -12.07
N LYS A 32 8.35 4.09 -11.93
CA LYS A 32 9.15 3.36 -12.93
C LYS A 32 8.47 3.31 -14.29
N GLU A 33 7.17 3.02 -14.34
CA GLU A 33 6.42 2.98 -15.61
C GLU A 33 6.30 4.36 -16.26
N MET A 34 6.06 5.42 -15.48
CA MET A 34 6.07 6.79 -16.00
C MET A 34 7.42 7.14 -16.62
N PHE A 35 8.54 6.82 -15.96
CA PHE A 35 9.87 7.07 -16.51
C PHE A 35 10.22 6.18 -17.71
N SER A 36 9.75 4.93 -17.72
CA SER A 36 9.88 4.02 -18.85
C SER A 36 9.12 4.51 -20.10
N GLY A 37 7.99 5.20 -19.89
CA GLY A 37 7.19 5.81 -20.96
C GLY A 37 7.77 7.11 -21.53
N ILE A 38 8.68 7.78 -20.80
CA ILE A 38 9.42 8.96 -21.29
C ILE A 38 10.67 8.49 -22.06
N LYS A 39 10.51 7.50 -22.95
CA LYS A 39 11.55 7.21 -23.93
C LYS A 39 11.46 8.26 -25.03
N THR A 40 12.59 8.92 -25.21
CA THR A 40 12.90 9.97 -26.19
C THR A 40 12.73 9.43 -27.61
N ASP A 41 11.49 9.32 -28.09
CA ASP A 41 11.19 8.96 -29.48
C ASP A 41 11.41 10.16 -30.44
N ASP A 42 11.79 11.32 -29.93
CA ASP A 42 12.16 12.48 -30.74
C ASP A 42 13.69 12.66 -30.76
N GLU A 43 14.36 11.91 -31.65
CA GLU A 43 15.76 12.15 -32.05
C GLU A 43 15.99 13.54 -32.71
N SER A 44 15.00 14.44 -32.72
CA SER A 44 15.07 15.74 -33.39
C SER A 44 14.65 16.96 -32.57
N PHE A 45 13.94 16.82 -31.45
CA PHE A 45 13.41 17.97 -30.70
C PHE A 45 13.18 17.63 -29.20
N GLY A 46 14.23 17.61 -28.38
CA GLY A 46 14.07 17.47 -26.93
C GLY A 46 15.38 17.69 -26.21
N GLY A 47 15.45 18.65 -25.27
CA GLY A 47 16.70 19.13 -24.70
C GLY A 47 17.53 18.02 -24.04
N GLY A 48 18.85 18.11 -24.20
CA GLY A 48 19.78 17.04 -23.84
C GLY A 48 19.81 16.70 -22.33
N PHE A 49 20.71 15.79 -21.96
CA PHE A 49 20.89 15.16 -20.63
C PHE A 49 20.54 16.00 -19.37
N GLY A 50 20.79 17.31 -19.40
CA GLY A 50 20.42 18.22 -18.30
C GLY A 50 18.91 18.40 -18.10
N GLU A 51 18.12 18.41 -19.18
CA GLU A 51 16.65 18.48 -19.12
C GLU A 51 16.07 17.18 -18.56
N ASP A 52 16.55 16.03 -19.02
CA ASP A 52 16.13 14.72 -18.51
C ASP A 52 16.43 14.57 -17.02
N THR A 53 17.62 14.99 -16.59
CA THR A 53 18.01 14.97 -15.17
C THR A 53 17.10 15.87 -14.33
N TRP A 54 16.81 17.09 -14.82
CA TRP A 54 15.94 18.02 -14.11
C TRP A 54 14.48 17.53 -14.07
N ARG A 55 13.97 16.94 -15.15
CA ARG A 55 12.63 16.31 -15.20
C ARG A 55 12.54 15.12 -14.25
N GLY A 56 13.60 14.31 -14.17
CA GLY A 56 13.75 13.24 -13.19
C GLY A 56 13.62 13.76 -11.76
N MET A 57 14.45 14.74 -11.39
CA MET A 57 14.41 15.36 -10.06
C MET A 57 13.06 15.99 -9.74
N GLN A 58 12.43 16.70 -10.68
CA GLN A 58 11.11 17.31 -10.47
C GLN A 58 10.03 16.25 -10.22
N SER A 59 10.06 15.15 -10.98
CA SER A 59 9.11 14.05 -10.82
C SER A 59 9.33 13.30 -9.51
N GLU A 60 10.58 13.09 -9.09
CA GLU A 60 10.92 12.53 -7.78
C GLU A 60 10.42 13.40 -6.63
N GLN A 61 10.60 14.73 -6.70
CA GLN A 61 10.12 15.66 -5.68
C GLN A 61 8.59 15.69 -5.61
N LEU A 62 7.91 15.63 -6.76
CA LEU A 62 6.45 15.54 -6.80
C LEU A 62 5.97 14.23 -6.17
N ALA A 63 6.55 13.10 -6.54
CA ALA A 63 6.22 11.79 -5.98
C ALA A 63 6.47 11.73 -4.46
N ASN A 64 7.60 12.28 -4.00
CA ASN A 64 7.95 12.35 -2.58
C ASN A 64 6.98 13.26 -1.80
N SER A 65 6.59 14.41 -2.38
CA SER A 65 5.59 15.29 -1.78
C SER A 65 4.21 14.63 -1.68
N MET A 66 3.80 13.88 -2.69
CA MET A 66 2.56 13.09 -2.64
C MET A 66 2.64 12.00 -1.56
N ALA A 67 3.73 11.25 -1.49
CA ALA A 67 3.96 10.24 -0.46
C ALA A 67 3.92 10.82 0.97
N GLN A 68 4.61 11.94 1.21
CA GLN A 68 4.66 12.60 2.54
C GLN A 68 3.31 13.16 3.01
N ASN A 69 2.44 13.56 2.09
CA ASN A 69 1.10 14.08 2.43
C ASN A 69 0.03 12.98 2.55
N GLY A 70 0.44 11.71 2.66
CA GLY A 70 -0.48 10.57 2.80
C GLY A 70 -0.69 9.76 1.52
N GLY A 71 0.27 9.81 0.59
CA GLY A 71 0.23 9.02 -0.64
C GLY A 71 -0.84 9.48 -1.62
N ILE A 72 -1.41 8.52 -2.35
CA ILE A 72 -2.54 8.74 -3.27
C ILE A 72 -3.86 8.27 -2.65
N GLY A 73 -3.84 7.87 -1.38
CA GLY A 73 -5.01 7.38 -0.64
C GLY A 73 -5.35 5.90 -0.92
N LEU A 74 -4.41 5.13 -1.49
CA LEU A 74 -4.61 3.68 -1.66
C LEU A 74 -4.49 2.93 -0.33
N ALA A 75 -3.70 3.44 0.62
CA ALA A 75 -3.54 2.79 1.91
C ALA A 75 -4.87 2.60 2.66
N ASP A 76 -5.80 3.56 2.61
CA ASP A 76 -7.11 3.42 3.27
C ASP A 76 -8.00 2.35 2.60
N GLN A 77 -7.91 2.21 1.27
CA GLN A 77 -8.63 1.16 0.54
C GLN A 77 -8.06 -0.23 0.85
N LEU A 78 -6.73 -0.35 0.81
CA LEU A 78 -6.01 -1.59 1.15
C LEU A 78 -6.27 -2.00 2.61
N MET A 79 -6.34 -1.04 3.54
CA MET A 79 -6.66 -1.30 4.94
C MET A 79 -8.02 -2.00 5.09
N GLY A 80 -9.05 -1.54 4.36
CA GLY A 80 -10.38 -2.15 4.38
C GLY A 80 -10.38 -3.59 3.90
N GLU A 81 -9.65 -3.87 2.82
CA GLU A 81 -9.50 -5.23 2.29
C GLU A 81 -8.70 -6.14 3.24
N MET A 82 -7.59 -5.65 3.81
CA MET A 82 -6.78 -6.40 4.77
C MET A 82 -7.55 -6.73 6.05
N LEU A 83 -8.39 -5.82 6.52
CA LEU A 83 -9.28 -6.06 7.66
C LEU A 83 -10.28 -7.18 7.33
N ALA A 84 -10.94 -7.11 6.18
CA ALA A 84 -11.88 -8.14 5.74
C ALA A 84 -11.21 -9.53 5.63
N LEU A 85 -9.99 -9.59 5.10
CA LEU A 85 -9.19 -10.82 5.02
C LEU A 85 -8.84 -11.36 6.41
N GLN A 86 -8.46 -10.50 7.36
CA GLN A 86 -8.17 -10.90 8.74
C GLN A 86 -9.42 -11.40 9.47
N GLU A 87 -10.57 -10.76 9.26
CA GLU A 87 -11.83 -11.22 9.84
C GLU A 87 -12.24 -12.59 9.29
N ALA A 88 -12.09 -12.81 7.99
CA ALA A 88 -12.34 -14.12 7.37
C ALA A 88 -11.38 -15.21 7.92
N ALA A 89 -10.10 -14.89 8.07
CA ALA A 89 -9.09 -15.81 8.61
C ALA A 89 -9.28 -16.10 10.12
N ASN A 90 -9.72 -15.12 10.91
CA ASN A 90 -10.04 -15.35 12.33
C ASN A 90 -11.31 -16.19 12.51
N THR A 91 -12.31 -15.99 11.65
CA THR A 91 -13.55 -16.77 11.66
C THR A 91 -13.29 -18.25 11.36
N SER A 92 -12.40 -18.57 10.41
CA SER A 92 -12.02 -19.95 10.12
C SER A 92 -11.22 -20.61 11.25
N LYS A 93 -10.33 -19.87 11.91
CA LYS A 93 -9.58 -20.35 13.09
C LYS A 93 -10.49 -20.65 14.28
N SER A 94 -11.56 -19.88 14.46
CA SER A 94 -12.59 -20.12 15.48
C SER A 94 -13.40 -21.39 15.20
N MET A 95 -13.67 -21.74 13.93
CA MET A 95 -14.44 -22.94 13.58
C MET A 95 -13.63 -24.23 13.73
N PHE A 96 -12.30 -24.19 13.60
CA PHE A 96 -11.43 -25.37 13.62
C PHE A 96 -10.83 -25.69 15.01
N SER A 97 -11.26 -25.01 16.06
CA SER A 97 -10.90 -25.34 17.44
C SER A 97 -12.04 -26.13 18.08
N PRO A 98 -12.04 -27.49 18.03
CA PRO A 98 -12.97 -28.26 18.82
C PRO A 98 -12.65 -27.97 20.30
N ALA A 99 -13.69 -27.75 21.09
CA ALA A 99 -13.59 -27.63 22.53
C ALA A 99 -13.02 -28.92 23.12
N SER A 100 -11.70 -29.01 23.20
CA SER A 100 -10.96 -30.05 23.93
C SER A 100 -11.14 -29.80 25.42
N GLY A 101 -12.29 -30.20 25.97
CA GLY A 101 -12.59 -29.97 27.39
C GLY A 101 -13.73 -30.79 27.99
N ALA A 102 -14.29 -31.78 27.30
CA ALA A 102 -15.43 -32.55 27.82
C ALA A 102 -15.29 -34.06 27.56
N TYR A 103 -14.24 -34.68 28.09
CA TYR A 103 -14.28 -36.09 28.44
C TYR A 103 -13.71 -36.23 29.86
N LYS A 104 -14.62 -36.34 30.83
CA LYS A 104 -14.36 -36.98 32.12
C LYS A 104 -14.72 -38.45 31.99
#